data_AF-A0A3P7NME0-F1
#
_entry.id   AF-A0A3P7NME0-F1
#
_cell.length_a   1.000
_cell.length_b   1.000
_cell.length_c   1.000
_cell.angle_alpha   90.00
_cell.angle_beta   90.00
_cell.angle_gamma   90.00
#
_symmetry.space_group_name_H-M   'P 1'
#
loop_
_entity.id
_entity.type
_entity.pdbx_description
1 polymer ?
#
loop_
_entity_poly.entity_id
_entity_poly.type
_entity_poly.pdbx_seq_one_letter_code
_entity_poly.pdbx_strand_id
1 'polypeptide(L)'
;MGNYLSFGDTKFIPAVTREVFTNIIKLTDAYKSSETVREIFERVIDSIYSAHPGRLRLSFPPEGMTTYYSANCTRADAELVQSFLNSRKMEAYNTRLVKSFKKDARGRENYVLLVASAECKEEDIENSGLPQSSTLKDQKKMWSEYQQSFQTGSIEAHKAGSRYWVADKQPAVESYIRFIESYRDPYGVRAEFETFVAVVDKDVSAKFQNLVNSAASFLSLLPWPSSYEKDVFLEPDFTSLDIMSFGVSGLPVGINIPNYDDIRQNVGFKNVSLGNVLKAHFQDPKATFLCENDKQCFLTNVSQAFEISTGLHELLGH
;
A
#
# COMPACT_ATOMS: atom_id res chain seq x y z
N MET A 1 4.66 6.35 6.86
CA MET A 1 5.04 7.78 6.95
C MET A 1 6.33 7.93 7.75
N GLY A 2 7.41 8.48 7.18
CA GLY A 2 8.72 8.56 7.85
C GLY A 2 9.73 9.45 7.11
N ASN A 3 11.01 9.38 7.50
CA ASN A 3 12.10 10.17 6.91
C ASN A 3 12.76 9.52 5.67
N TYR A 4 11.98 8.74 4.92
CA TYR A 4 12.34 8.16 3.63
C TYR A 4 11.26 8.53 2.63
N LEU A 5 11.67 8.98 1.44
CA LEU A 5 10.77 9.26 0.35
C LEU A 5 9.99 7.99 0.00
N SER A 6 8.68 8.08 -0.16
CA SER A 6 7.84 6.96 -0.61
C SER A 6 8.17 6.58 -2.06
N PHE A 7 8.43 7.56 -2.90
CA PHE A 7 8.94 7.33 -4.25
C PHE A 7 10.46 7.28 -4.25
N GLY A 8 11.01 6.09 -4.48
CA GLY A 8 12.45 5.85 -4.57
C GLY A 8 13.12 5.41 -3.25
N ASP A 9 12.39 5.33 -2.14
CA ASP A 9 12.84 4.73 -0.87
C ASP A 9 14.18 5.26 -0.35
N THR A 10 14.49 6.52 -0.64
CA THR A 10 15.73 7.18 -0.22
C THR A 10 15.52 8.04 1.01
N LYS A 11 16.52 8.06 1.88
CA LYS A 11 16.50 8.93 3.06
C LYS A 11 16.61 10.38 2.65
N PHE A 12 15.82 11.24 3.29
CA PHE A 12 16.02 12.68 3.24
C PHE A 12 16.39 13.22 4.62
N ILE A 13 17.18 14.29 4.63
CA ILE A 13 17.60 15.00 5.84
C ILE A 13 17.22 16.48 5.72
N PRO A 14 17.05 17.20 6.84
CA PRO A 14 16.84 18.65 6.77
C PRO A 14 18.02 19.32 6.05
N ALA A 15 17.72 20.31 5.20
CA ALA A 15 18.73 21.03 4.43
C ALA A 15 19.61 21.96 5.28
N VAL A 16 19.12 22.37 6.45
CA VAL A 16 19.90 23.15 7.43
C VAL A 16 20.88 22.27 8.17
N THR A 17 21.92 22.86 8.75
CA THR A 17 22.87 22.10 9.57
C THR A 17 22.20 21.56 10.83
N ARG A 18 22.73 20.45 11.36
CA ARG A 18 22.29 19.87 12.64
C ARG A 18 22.26 20.90 13.76
N GLU A 19 23.27 21.76 13.83
CA GLU A 19 23.37 22.81 14.85
C GLU A 19 22.23 23.82 14.74
N VAL A 20 21.99 24.35 13.54
CA VAL A 20 20.91 25.32 13.30
C VAL A 20 19.55 24.69 13.63
N PHE A 21 19.31 23.46 13.18
CA PHE A 21 18.08 22.73 13.50
C PHE A 21 17.90 22.53 15.00
N THR A 22 18.96 22.13 15.70
CA THR A 22 18.95 21.93 17.15
C THR A 22 18.62 23.23 17.88
N ASN A 23 19.24 24.35 17.47
CA ASN A 23 18.97 25.65 18.07
C ASN A 23 17.52 26.08 17.87
N ILE A 24 16.96 25.88 16.66
CA ILE A 24 15.53 26.15 16.38
C ILE A 24 14.63 25.34 17.33
N ILE A 25 14.86 24.03 17.46
CA ILE A 25 14.04 23.17 18.34
C ILE A 25 14.14 23.63 19.80
N LYS A 26 15.34 23.96 20.29
CA LYS A 26 15.57 24.42 21.67
C LYS A 26 14.87 25.74 22.01
N LEU A 27 14.56 26.57 21.00
CA LEU A 27 13.82 27.82 21.20
C LEU A 27 12.32 27.60 21.39
N THR A 28 11.78 26.45 20.99
CA THR A 28 10.34 26.15 21.12
C THR A 28 9.90 25.98 22.57
N ASP A 29 8.68 26.39 22.87
CA ASP A 29 8.10 26.19 24.20
C ASP A 29 7.93 24.71 24.55
N ALA A 30 7.66 23.87 23.55
CA ALA A 30 7.59 22.41 23.71
C ALA A 30 8.89 21.83 24.25
N TYR A 31 10.05 22.20 23.70
CA TYR A 31 11.34 21.74 24.20
C TYR A 31 11.66 22.29 25.59
N LYS A 32 11.30 23.54 25.88
CA LYS A 32 11.56 24.19 27.18
C LYS A 32 10.71 23.59 28.30
N SER A 33 9.45 23.26 28.03
CA SER A 33 8.46 22.85 29.03
C SER A 33 8.32 21.34 29.20
N SER A 34 8.66 20.53 28.19
CA SER A 34 8.46 19.08 28.23
C SER A 34 9.78 18.30 28.29
N GLU A 35 9.97 17.55 29.37
CA GLU A 35 11.09 16.60 29.49
C GLU A 35 11.03 15.51 28.41
N THR A 36 9.85 14.96 28.15
CA THR A 36 9.64 13.96 27.10
C THR A 36 10.07 14.44 25.72
N VAL A 37 9.80 15.71 25.37
CA VAL A 37 10.24 16.27 24.08
C VAL A 37 11.77 16.32 24.01
N ARG A 38 12.45 16.68 25.10
CA ARG A 38 13.92 16.71 25.16
C ARG A 38 14.50 15.31 25.01
N GLU A 39 13.97 14.34 25.74
CA GLU A 39 14.40 12.94 25.64
C GLU A 39 14.21 12.36 24.24
N ILE A 40 13.04 12.60 23.62
CA ILE A 40 12.78 12.16 22.24
C ILE A 40 13.77 12.81 21.30
N PHE A 41 13.97 14.13 21.41
CA PHE A 41 14.86 14.88 20.53
C PHE A 41 16.30 14.35 20.59
N GLU A 42 16.85 14.18 21.80
CA GLU A 42 18.20 13.64 22.01
C GLU A 42 18.35 12.22 21.43
N ARG A 43 17.29 11.39 21.52
CA ARG A 43 17.31 10.03 20.96
C ARG A 43 17.31 9.99 19.42
N VAL A 44 16.69 10.99 18.76
CA VAL A 44 16.47 10.93 17.31
C VAL A 44 17.42 11.81 16.51
N ILE A 45 18.01 12.86 17.10
CA ILE A 45 18.78 13.87 16.35
C ILE A 45 19.94 13.28 15.55
N ASP A 46 20.70 12.34 16.12
CA ASP A 46 21.77 11.64 15.39
C ASP A 46 21.21 10.80 14.24
N SER A 47 20.07 10.15 14.45
CA SER A 47 19.41 9.34 13.42
C SER A 47 18.81 10.20 12.31
N ILE A 48 18.33 11.41 12.60
CA ILE A 48 17.85 12.37 11.59
C ILE A 48 18.98 12.70 10.62
N TYR A 49 20.15 13.11 11.13
CA TYR A 49 21.28 13.56 10.30
C TYR A 49 22.24 12.46 9.85
N SER A 50 22.03 11.20 10.27
CA SER A 50 22.92 10.11 9.89
C SER A 50 22.95 9.90 8.37
N ALA A 51 24.12 10.07 7.77
CA ALA A 51 24.40 9.75 6.37
C ALA A 51 25.14 8.41 6.21
N HIS A 52 24.99 7.50 7.18
CA HIS A 52 25.61 6.18 7.12
C HIS A 52 25.09 5.40 5.90
N PRO A 53 25.95 4.75 5.09
CA PRO A 53 25.54 4.09 3.84
C PRO A 53 24.35 3.13 3.99
N GLY A 54 24.36 2.27 5.02
CA GLY A 54 23.26 1.35 5.33
C GLY A 54 21.96 2.02 5.83
N ARG A 55 21.87 3.36 5.83
CA ARG A 55 20.66 4.12 6.16
C ARG A 55 20.23 5.06 5.04
N LEU A 56 20.84 4.99 3.85
CA LEU A 56 20.50 5.90 2.76
C LEU A 56 19.29 5.42 1.94
N ARG A 57 18.93 4.14 2.09
CA ARG A 57 17.83 3.50 1.36
C ARG A 57 17.10 2.46 2.21
N LEU A 58 15.86 2.16 1.85
CA LEU A 58 15.18 0.98 2.39
C LEU A 58 15.68 -0.29 1.70
N SER A 59 16.18 -1.23 2.49
CA SER A 59 16.62 -2.55 2.02
C SER A 59 16.95 -3.46 3.21
N PHE A 60 17.38 -4.69 2.94
CA PHE A 60 18.04 -5.50 3.96
C PHE A 60 19.42 -4.92 4.32
N PRO A 61 19.92 -5.11 5.55
CA PRO A 61 21.30 -4.83 5.88
C PRO A 61 22.27 -5.79 5.14
N PRO A 62 23.48 -5.32 4.76
CA PRO A 62 24.04 -3.99 5.01
C PRO A 62 23.67 -2.91 3.97
N GLU A 63 22.98 -3.27 2.88
CA GLU A 63 22.70 -2.38 1.74
C GLU A 63 21.73 -1.24 2.08
N GLY A 64 20.89 -1.45 3.09
CA GLY A 64 19.96 -0.45 3.60
C GLY A 64 19.43 -0.84 4.97
N MET A 65 18.29 -0.24 5.33
CA MET A 65 17.58 -0.59 6.55
C MET A 65 16.10 -0.84 6.29
N THR A 66 15.49 -1.64 7.16
CA THR A 66 14.07 -1.94 7.13
C THR A 66 13.57 -2.15 8.55
N THR A 67 12.29 -1.91 8.76
CA THR A 67 11.59 -2.19 10.02
C THR A 67 10.56 -3.31 9.89
N TYR A 68 10.39 -3.87 8.68
CA TYR A 68 9.64 -5.12 8.46
C TYR A 68 10.36 -6.34 9.04
N TYR A 69 11.69 -6.26 9.11
CA TYR A 69 12.55 -7.27 9.68
C TYR A 69 13.44 -6.68 10.76
N SER A 70 13.85 -7.47 11.75
CA SER A 70 14.89 -7.06 12.70
C SER A 70 16.23 -6.85 11.99
N ALA A 71 17.10 -6.02 12.59
CA ALA A 71 18.35 -5.57 11.96
C ALA A 71 19.39 -6.67 11.64
N ASN A 72 19.19 -7.88 12.15
CA ASN A 72 20.01 -9.07 11.89
C ASN A 72 19.37 -10.05 10.89
N CYS A 73 18.20 -9.73 10.33
CA CYS A 73 17.58 -10.51 9.27
C CYS A 73 18.21 -10.18 7.92
N THR A 74 18.42 -11.22 7.13
CA THR A 74 18.87 -11.19 5.75
C THR A 74 17.75 -11.60 4.80
N ARG A 75 17.98 -11.47 3.49
CA ARG A 75 17.05 -11.98 2.48
C ARG A 75 16.79 -13.49 2.62
N ALA A 76 17.81 -14.26 2.98
CA ALA A 76 17.69 -15.71 3.19
C ALA A 76 16.79 -16.04 4.40
N ASP A 77 16.84 -15.24 5.46
CA ASP A 77 15.93 -15.38 6.60
C ASP A 77 14.47 -15.12 6.18
N ALA A 78 14.24 -14.09 5.35
CA ALA A 78 12.91 -13.78 4.82
C ALA A 78 12.37 -14.90 3.92
N GLU A 79 13.20 -15.45 3.03
CA GLU A 79 12.84 -16.57 2.14
C GLU A 79 12.50 -17.85 2.90
N LEU A 80 13.28 -18.17 3.94
CA LEU A 80 13.02 -19.32 4.82
C LEU A 80 11.65 -19.21 5.49
N VAL A 81 11.36 -18.06 6.10
CA VAL A 81 10.08 -17.83 6.78
C VAL A 81 8.94 -17.75 5.77
N GLN A 82 9.16 -17.17 4.59
CA GLN A 82 8.13 -17.15 3.56
C GLN A 82 7.77 -18.56 3.08
N SER A 83 8.76 -19.43 2.90
CA SER A 83 8.53 -20.84 2.56
C SER A 83 7.69 -21.55 3.62
N PHE A 84 7.96 -21.26 4.90
CA PHE A 84 7.12 -21.74 6.01
C PHE A 84 5.69 -21.21 5.92
N LEU A 85 5.49 -19.90 5.74
CA LEU A 85 4.15 -19.30 5.61
C LEU A 85 3.36 -19.90 4.43
N ASN A 86 4.00 -20.07 3.28
CA ASN A 86 3.40 -20.69 2.10
C ASN A 86 2.95 -22.13 2.40
N SER A 87 3.78 -22.92 3.11
CA SER A 87 3.42 -24.30 3.52
C SER A 87 2.21 -24.36 4.44
N ARG A 88 1.93 -23.26 5.15
CA ARG A 88 0.78 -23.09 6.05
C ARG A 88 -0.39 -22.36 5.39
N LYS A 89 -0.28 -21.97 4.11
CA LYS A 89 -1.25 -21.13 3.40
C LYS A 89 -1.55 -19.82 4.14
N MET A 90 -0.52 -19.26 4.78
CA MET A 90 -0.61 -17.99 5.49
C MET A 90 -0.01 -16.88 4.64
N GLU A 91 -0.71 -15.75 4.55
CA GLU A 91 -0.20 -14.56 3.89
C GLU A 91 0.57 -13.67 4.86
N ALA A 92 1.56 -12.94 4.34
CA ALA A 92 2.49 -12.15 5.15
C ALA A 92 2.09 -10.67 5.33
N TYR A 93 1.00 -10.23 4.69
CA TYR A 93 0.64 -8.81 4.54
C TYR A 93 0.68 -8.00 5.84
N ASN A 94 0.12 -8.53 6.94
CA ASN A 94 0.04 -7.84 8.24
C ASN A 94 1.11 -8.31 9.24
N THR A 95 2.26 -8.80 8.76
CA THR A 95 3.29 -9.40 9.60
C THR A 95 4.62 -8.64 9.59
N ARG A 96 5.41 -8.80 10.66
CA ARG A 96 6.84 -8.47 10.71
C ARG A 96 7.64 -9.66 11.21
N LEU A 97 8.92 -9.73 10.85
CA LEU A 97 9.80 -10.83 11.23
C LEU A 97 10.93 -10.37 12.14
N VAL A 98 10.99 -10.93 13.34
CA VAL A 98 12.10 -10.69 14.28
C VAL A 98 12.93 -11.96 14.42
N LYS A 99 14.23 -11.87 14.15
CA LYS A 99 15.21 -12.91 14.41
C LYS A 99 15.90 -12.62 15.75
N SER A 100 15.88 -13.60 16.65
CA SER A 100 16.63 -13.51 17.91
C SER A 100 18.13 -13.36 17.64
N PHE A 101 18.82 -12.49 18.38
CA PHE A 101 20.28 -12.40 18.36
C PHE A 101 20.96 -13.62 19.02
N LYS A 102 20.21 -14.37 19.83
CA LYS A 102 20.68 -15.59 20.50
C LYS A 102 20.06 -16.81 19.85
N LYS A 103 20.91 -17.77 19.49
CA LYS A 103 20.51 -19.11 19.10
C LYS A 103 19.92 -19.86 20.30
N ASP A 104 19.06 -20.84 20.03
CA ASP A 104 18.55 -21.73 21.07
C ASP A 104 19.66 -22.63 21.66
N ALA A 105 19.32 -23.40 22.69
CA ALA A 105 20.24 -24.35 23.33
C ALA A 105 20.80 -25.43 22.38
N ARG A 106 20.22 -25.57 21.18
CA ARG A 106 20.66 -26.52 20.13
C ARG A 106 21.39 -25.82 18.98
N GLY A 107 21.67 -24.51 19.09
CA GLY A 107 22.38 -23.74 18.07
C GLY A 107 21.51 -23.31 16.88
N ARG A 108 20.18 -23.39 16.99
CA ARG A 108 19.24 -23.01 15.93
C ARG A 108 18.86 -21.54 16.03
N GLU A 109 18.62 -20.92 14.88
CA GLU A 109 18.06 -19.58 14.78
C GLU A 109 16.61 -19.60 15.28
N ASN A 110 16.21 -18.55 15.99
CA ASN A 110 14.82 -18.38 16.45
C ASN A 110 14.20 -17.18 15.76
N TYR A 111 13.01 -17.40 15.20
CA TYR A 111 12.23 -16.39 14.50
C TYR A 111 10.90 -16.18 15.22
N VAL A 112 10.52 -14.92 15.38
CA VAL A 112 9.23 -14.51 15.90
C VAL A 112 8.51 -13.76 14.78
N LEU A 113 7.37 -14.29 14.36
CA LEU A 113 6.48 -13.62 13.43
C LEU A 113 5.50 -12.76 14.25
N LEU A 114 5.63 -11.45 14.12
CA LEU A 114 4.72 -10.50 14.78
C LEU A 114 3.54 -10.25 13.85
N VAL A 115 2.33 -10.54 14.30
CA VAL A 115 1.09 -10.24 13.57
C VAL A 115 0.50 -8.94 14.12
N ALA A 116 0.05 -8.04 13.25
CA ALA A 116 -0.60 -6.80 13.68
C ALA A 116 -2.04 -7.09 14.15
N SER A 117 -2.27 -6.95 15.46
CA SER A 117 -3.56 -7.12 16.13
C SER A 117 -3.68 -6.19 17.34
N ALA A 118 -4.91 -5.80 17.72
CA ALA A 118 -5.16 -5.07 18.95
C ALA A 118 -5.11 -5.99 20.19
N GLU A 119 -5.61 -7.23 20.05
CA GLU A 119 -5.46 -8.25 21.07
C GLU A 119 -4.03 -8.82 21.03
N CYS A 120 -3.40 -8.88 22.21
CA CYS A 120 -2.11 -9.55 22.36
C CYS A 120 -2.35 -11.01 22.74
N LYS A 121 -1.96 -11.94 21.87
CA LYS A 121 -1.97 -13.39 22.11
C LYS A 121 -0.70 -14.02 21.55
N GLU A 122 -0.11 -14.93 22.31
CA GLU A 122 0.92 -15.85 21.81
C GLU A 122 0.24 -17.19 21.56
N GLU A 123 0.21 -17.64 20.30
CA GLU A 123 -0.43 -18.89 19.90
C GLU A 123 0.54 -19.75 19.10
N ASP A 124 0.64 -21.03 19.47
CA ASP A 124 1.19 -22.07 18.60
C ASP A 124 0.11 -22.40 17.54
N ILE A 125 0.46 -22.26 16.26
CA ILE A 125 -0.53 -22.28 15.17
C ILE A 125 -1.05 -23.70 14.92
N GLU A 126 -2.30 -24.00 15.33
CA GLU A 126 -3.10 -25.15 14.91
C GLU A 126 -4.45 -24.72 14.29
N ASN A 127 -4.95 -25.50 13.33
CA ASN A 127 -5.94 -25.10 12.32
C ASN A 127 -7.39 -25.50 12.66
N SER A 128 -8.36 -24.64 12.34
CA SER A 128 -9.75 -25.06 12.07
C SER A 128 -10.47 -24.01 11.22
N GLY A 129 -11.02 -24.41 10.07
CA GLY A 129 -11.57 -23.51 9.06
C GLY A 129 -13.11 -23.49 8.90
N LEU A 130 -13.51 -22.75 7.84
CA LEU A 130 -14.78 -22.79 7.05
C LEU A 130 -16.02 -22.02 7.61
N PRO A 131 -17.13 -21.81 6.84
CA PRO A 131 -17.36 -20.63 5.97
C PRO A 131 -18.83 -20.07 5.96
N GLN A 132 -19.12 -19.18 5.00
CA GLN A 132 -20.36 -18.86 4.25
C GLN A 132 -21.47 -17.87 4.73
N SER A 133 -21.62 -16.82 3.88
CA SER A 133 -22.81 -16.36 3.12
C SER A 133 -23.88 -15.41 3.71
N SER A 134 -24.15 -14.35 2.92
CA SER A 134 -25.46 -13.76 2.52
C SER A 134 -25.62 -12.25 2.77
N THR A 135 -26.48 -11.61 1.96
CA THR A 135 -26.43 -10.23 1.45
C THR A 135 -27.42 -9.23 2.11
N LEU A 136 -27.26 -7.95 1.75
CA LEU A 136 -28.05 -6.75 2.08
C LEU A 136 -27.79 -6.13 3.48
N LYS A 137 -26.52 -5.77 3.76
CA LYS A 137 -26.07 -4.82 4.82
C LYS A 137 -24.57 -4.47 4.67
N ASP A 138 -24.12 -4.31 3.43
CA ASP A 138 -22.77 -4.75 3.03
C ASP A 138 -21.64 -3.90 3.65
N GLN A 139 -21.80 -2.58 3.77
CA GLN A 139 -20.81 -1.75 4.47
C GLN A 139 -20.67 -2.08 5.97
N LYS A 140 -21.79 -2.37 6.67
CA LYS A 140 -21.71 -2.71 8.11
C LYS A 140 -20.99 -4.05 8.32
N LYS A 141 -21.25 -5.02 7.45
CA LYS A 141 -20.56 -6.33 7.48
C LYS A 141 -19.09 -6.17 7.15
N MET A 142 -18.77 -5.43 6.08
CA MET A 142 -17.40 -5.05 5.73
C MET A 142 -16.64 -4.47 6.93
N TRP A 143 -17.21 -3.45 7.60
CA TRP A 143 -16.58 -2.82 8.76
C TRP A 143 -16.46 -3.76 9.97
N SER A 144 -17.42 -4.66 10.17
CA SER A 144 -17.36 -5.65 11.24
C SER A 144 -16.23 -6.67 11.02
N GLU A 145 -16.05 -7.11 9.77
CA GLU A 145 -14.96 -7.99 9.37
C GLU A 145 -13.59 -7.29 9.45
N TYR A 146 -13.51 -6.02 9.06
CA TYR A 146 -12.28 -5.22 9.23
C TYR A 146 -11.94 -5.01 10.70
N GLN A 147 -12.95 -4.72 11.54
CA GLN A 147 -12.76 -4.65 12.99
C GLN A 147 -12.21 -5.98 13.52
N GLN A 148 -12.81 -7.10 13.14
CA GLN A 148 -12.34 -8.43 13.56
C GLN A 148 -10.90 -8.68 13.09
N SER A 149 -10.57 -8.33 11.85
CA SER A 149 -9.21 -8.44 11.33
C SER A 149 -8.20 -7.63 12.15
N PHE A 150 -8.47 -6.35 12.43
CA PHE A 150 -7.57 -5.52 13.22
C PHE A 150 -7.54 -5.91 14.70
N GLN A 151 -8.63 -6.48 15.22
CA GLN A 151 -8.68 -6.95 16.60
C GLN A 151 -7.86 -8.23 16.79
N THR A 152 -7.97 -9.18 15.86
CA THR A 152 -7.41 -10.54 15.99
C THR A 152 -6.15 -10.80 15.17
N GLY A 153 -5.86 -9.96 14.18
CA GLY A 153 -4.81 -10.19 13.19
C GLY A 153 -5.21 -11.11 12.03
N SER A 154 -6.49 -11.47 11.89
CA SER A 154 -6.96 -12.40 10.86
C SER A 154 -6.98 -11.78 9.46
N ILE A 155 -6.17 -12.33 8.54
CA ILE A 155 -6.24 -12.00 7.11
C ILE A 155 -7.53 -12.53 6.48
N GLU A 156 -8.03 -13.69 6.93
CA GLU A 156 -9.28 -14.25 6.40
C GLU A 156 -10.50 -13.38 6.72
N ALA A 157 -10.55 -12.77 7.90
CA ALA A 157 -11.55 -11.76 8.22
C ALA A 157 -11.42 -10.55 7.28
N HIS A 158 -10.20 -10.10 6.98
CA HIS A 158 -10.00 -9.01 6.02
C HIS A 158 -10.43 -9.39 4.60
N LYS A 159 -10.14 -10.62 4.15
CA LYS A 159 -10.63 -11.17 2.89
C LYS A 159 -12.16 -11.18 2.87
N ALA A 160 -12.81 -11.63 3.94
CA ALA A 160 -14.27 -11.61 4.05
C ALA A 160 -14.83 -10.18 3.93
N GLY A 161 -14.25 -9.21 4.64
CA GLY A 161 -14.59 -7.79 4.52
C GLY A 161 -14.39 -7.26 3.09
N SER A 162 -13.29 -7.65 2.45
CA SER A 162 -12.99 -7.26 1.06
C SER A 162 -13.99 -7.83 0.06
N ARG A 163 -14.51 -9.04 0.29
CA ARG A 163 -15.60 -9.60 -0.54
C ARG A 163 -16.89 -8.77 -0.42
N TYR A 164 -17.23 -8.32 0.79
CA TYR A 164 -18.36 -7.40 0.99
C TYR A 164 -18.10 -6.05 0.32
N TRP A 165 -16.88 -5.55 0.37
CA TRP A 165 -16.49 -4.30 -0.28
C TRP A 165 -16.59 -4.37 -1.81
N VAL A 166 -16.09 -5.45 -2.43
CA VAL A 166 -16.19 -5.65 -3.89
C VAL A 166 -17.66 -5.74 -4.34
N ALA A 167 -18.53 -6.30 -3.49
CA ALA A 167 -19.96 -6.42 -3.74
C ALA A 167 -20.72 -5.10 -3.58
N ASP A 168 -20.21 -4.15 -2.78
CA ASP A 168 -20.80 -2.81 -2.59
C ASP A 168 -20.52 -1.93 -3.82
N LYS A 169 -21.42 -1.97 -4.81
CA LYS A 169 -21.25 -1.23 -6.07
C LYS A 169 -21.73 0.21 -5.96
N GLN A 170 -20.94 1.13 -6.51
CA GLN A 170 -21.28 2.56 -6.64
C GLN A 170 -21.76 3.24 -5.33
N PRO A 171 -21.05 3.09 -4.19
CA PRO A 171 -21.42 3.81 -2.98
C PRO A 171 -21.23 5.33 -3.18
N ALA A 172 -21.98 6.17 -2.47
CA ALA A 172 -21.76 7.62 -2.54
C ALA A 172 -20.39 8.03 -1.96
N VAL A 173 -19.95 7.30 -0.92
CA VAL A 173 -18.65 7.45 -0.27
C VAL A 173 -17.95 6.10 -0.35
N GLU A 174 -16.80 6.08 -1.01
CA GLU A 174 -15.95 4.91 -1.15
C GLU A 174 -14.84 4.95 -0.10
N SER A 175 -14.50 3.79 0.46
CA SER A 175 -13.46 3.69 1.48
C SER A 175 -12.88 2.30 1.59
N TYR A 176 -11.60 2.22 1.93
CA TYR A 176 -10.89 0.96 2.15
C TYR A 176 -9.77 1.17 3.18
N ILE A 177 -9.40 0.10 3.90
CA ILE A 177 -8.41 0.14 4.98
C ILE A 177 -7.75 -1.22 5.19
N ARG A 178 -6.41 -1.28 5.19
CA ARG A 178 -5.63 -2.52 5.43
C ARG A 178 -4.12 -2.22 5.45
N PHE A 179 -3.32 -3.24 5.70
CA PHE A 179 -2.01 -3.43 5.06
C PHE A 179 -2.18 -3.88 3.59
N ILE A 180 -2.08 -2.96 2.62
CA ILE A 180 -2.47 -3.20 1.20
C ILE A 180 -1.29 -3.53 0.31
N GLU A 181 -0.35 -2.59 0.17
CA GLU A 181 0.69 -2.62 -0.85
C GLU A 181 2.04 -3.08 -0.29
N SER A 182 2.71 -4.00 -0.99
CA SER A 182 3.97 -4.61 -0.54
C SER A 182 5.24 -4.00 -1.14
N TYR A 183 5.13 -2.87 -1.83
CA TYR A 183 6.24 -2.23 -2.56
C TYR A 183 7.48 -1.93 -1.71
N ARG A 184 7.27 -1.59 -0.42
CA ARG A 184 8.34 -1.10 0.47
C ARG A 184 8.97 -2.20 1.33
N ASP A 185 8.41 -3.40 1.32
CA ASP A 185 9.07 -4.56 1.92
C ASP A 185 10.24 -4.97 1.00
N PRO A 186 11.49 -5.01 1.48
CA PRO A 186 12.63 -5.44 0.66
C PRO A 186 12.52 -6.86 0.07
N TYR A 187 11.66 -7.71 0.64
CA TYR A 187 11.30 -9.01 0.07
C TYR A 187 10.02 -8.98 -0.79
N GLY A 188 9.12 -8.03 -0.54
CA GLY A 188 7.92 -7.78 -1.36
C GLY A 188 6.64 -8.52 -0.95
N VAL A 189 6.51 -9.00 0.29
CA VAL A 189 5.36 -9.82 0.75
C VAL A 189 4.60 -9.25 1.95
N ARG A 190 5.21 -8.33 2.69
CA ARG A 190 4.60 -7.60 3.81
C ARG A 190 4.11 -6.25 3.30
N ALA A 191 2.90 -5.86 3.68
CA ALA A 191 2.31 -4.63 3.16
C ALA A 191 2.46 -3.44 4.12
N GLU A 192 2.49 -2.24 3.54
CA GLU A 192 2.33 -0.98 4.28
C GLU A 192 0.85 -0.75 4.61
N PHE A 193 0.59 -0.21 5.80
CA PHE A 193 -0.76 0.19 6.19
C PHE A 193 -1.19 1.41 5.41
N GLU A 194 -2.39 1.35 4.82
CA GLU A 194 -3.01 2.48 4.16
C GLU A 194 -4.54 2.48 4.32
N THR A 195 -5.11 3.65 4.12
CA THR A 195 -6.56 3.85 4.13
C THR A 195 -6.95 5.06 3.30
N PHE A 196 -8.12 5.02 2.68
CA PHE A 196 -8.69 6.19 2.05
C PHE A 196 -10.19 6.32 2.29
N VAL A 197 -10.66 7.55 2.19
CA VAL A 197 -12.08 7.92 2.10
C VAL A 197 -12.22 8.90 0.94
N ALA A 198 -13.15 8.62 0.05
CA ALA A 198 -13.35 9.39 -1.17
C ALA A 198 -14.83 9.48 -1.55
N VAL A 199 -15.19 10.50 -2.32
CA VAL A 199 -16.55 10.69 -2.85
C VAL A 199 -16.54 10.32 -4.32
N VAL A 200 -17.56 9.57 -4.77
CA VAL A 200 -17.69 9.21 -6.18
C VAL A 200 -18.10 10.42 -7.02
N ASP A 201 -17.31 10.74 -8.03
CA ASP A 201 -17.68 11.68 -9.10
C ASP A 201 -18.51 10.93 -10.14
N LYS A 202 -19.83 11.14 -10.11
CA LYS A 202 -20.77 10.44 -11.00
C LYS A 202 -20.62 10.84 -12.47
N ASP A 203 -20.24 12.08 -12.74
CA ASP A 203 -20.13 12.60 -14.11
C ASP A 203 -18.90 12.00 -14.81
N VAL A 204 -17.77 11.94 -14.10
CA VAL A 204 -16.55 11.30 -14.64
C VAL A 204 -16.70 9.77 -14.66
N SER A 205 -17.34 9.17 -13.65
CA SER A 205 -17.60 7.73 -13.64
C SER A 205 -18.45 7.27 -14.83
N ALA A 206 -19.39 8.09 -15.30
CA ALA A 206 -20.16 7.80 -16.51
C ALA A 206 -19.29 7.64 -17.78
N LYS A 207 -18.17 8.36 -17.88
CA LYS A 207 -17.21 8.20 -18.99
C LYS A 207 -16.50 6.85 -18.91
N PHE A 208 -16.08 6.45 -17.72
CA PHE A 208 -15.44 5.16 -17.51
C PHE A 208 -16.39 3.97 -17.72
N GLN A 209 -17.68 4.13 -17.41
CA GLN A 209 -18.66 3.10 -17.72
C GLN A 209 -18.76 2.83 -19.23
N ASN A 210 -18.65 3.86 -20.07
CA ASN A 210 -18.59 3.66 -21.53
C ASN A 210 -17.35 2.86 -21.96
N LEU A 211 -16.22 3.07 -21.27
CA LEU A 211 -14.99 2.30 -21.50
C LEU A 211 -15.17 0.83 -21.07
N VAL A 212 -15.78 0.57 -19.90
CA VAL A 212 -16.11 -0.78 -19.42
C VAL A 212 -17.03 -1.50 -20.40
N ASN A 213 -18.09 -0.84 -20.87
CA ASN A 213 -19.04 -1.41 -21.85
C ASN A 213 -18.36 -1.79 -23.18
N SER A 214 -17.21 -1.17 -23.49
CA SER A 214 -16.43 -1.42 -24.71
C SER A 214 -15.24 -2.36 -24.46
N ALA A 215 -14.94 -2.72 -23.21
CA ALA A 215 -13.71 -3.42 -22.82
C ALA A 215 -13.53 -4.76 -23.54
N ALA A 216 -14.59 -5.55 -23.68
CA ALA A 216 -14.53 -6.84 -24.39
C ALA A 216 -14.04 -6.71 -25.84
N SER A 217 -14.37 -5.60 -26.52
CA SER A 217 -13.87 -5.34 -27.87
C SER A 217 -12.38 -4.99 -27.88
N PHE A 218 -11.91 -4.25 -26.87
CA PHE A 218 -10.50 -3.86 -26.75
C PHE A 218 -9.59 -5.01 -26.32
N LEU A 219 -10.05 -5.92 -25.46
CA LEU A 219 -9.28 -7.11 -25.07
C LEU A 219 -8.87 -7.96 -26.28
N SER A 220 -9.72 -8.05 -27.30
CA SER A 220 -9.42 -8.78 -28.53
C SER A 220 -8.28 -8.17 -29.38
N LEU A 221 -7.90 -6.91 -29.09
CA LEU A 221 -6.79 -6.22 -29.77
C LEU A 221 -5.44 -6.45 -29.08
N LEU A 222 -5.43 -7.07 -27.89
CA LEU A 222 -4.20 -7.33 -27.15
C LEU A 222 -3.36 -8.41 -27.85
N PRO A 223 -2.02 -8.34 -27.79
CA PRO A 223 -1.13 -9.12 -28.67
C PRO A 223 -0.92 -10.57 -28.23
N TRP A 224 -1.82 -11.14 -27.40
CA TRP A 224 -1.77 -12.54 -26.96
C TRP A 224 -2.97 -13.35 -27.45
N PRO A 225 -2.83 -14.69 -27.56
CA PRO A 225 -3.95 -15.55 -27.90
C PRO A 225 -5.03 -15.54 -26.82
N SER A 226 -6.28 -15.78 -27.20
CA SER A 226 -7.42 -15.83 -26.27
C SER A 226 -7.28 -16.87 -25.17
N SER A 227 -6.45 -17.90 -25.35
CA SER A 227 -6.18 -18.92 -24.31
C SER A 227 -5.39 -18.41 -23.11
N TYR A 228 -4.81 -17.21 -23.20
CA TYR A 228 -4.11 -16.52 -22.11
C TYR A 228 -5.00 -15.49 -21.42
N GLU A 229 -6.22 -15.28 -21.92
CA GLU A 229 -7.21 -14.38 -21.32
C GLU A 229 -8.08 -15.13 -20.31
N LYS A 230 -8.76 -14.40 -19.43
CA LYS A 230 -9.77 -15.00 -18.55
C LYS A 230 -10.94 -15.56 -19.37
N ASP A 231 -11.45 -16.73 -18.98
CA ASP A 231 -12.57 -17.40 -19.67
C ASP A 231 -13.83 -16.53 -19.75
N VAL A 232 -14.09 -15.75 -18.69
CA VAL A 232 -15.22 -14.82 -18.58
C VAL A 232 -14.69 -13.48 -18.13
N PHE A 233 -14.94 -12.44 -18.93
CA PHE A 233 -14.68 -11.07 -18.52
C PHE A 233 -15.74 -10.65 -17.50
N LEU A 234 -15.31 -10.47 -16.25
CA LEU A 234 -16.14 -9.89 -15.20
C LEU A 234 -16.00 -8.37 -15.28
N GLU A 235 -17.08 -7.68 -15.64
CA GLU A 235 -17.11 -6.22 -15.70
C GLU A 235 -16.71 -5.63 -14.33
N PRO A 236 -15.57 -4.93 -14.24
CA PRO A 236 -15.16 -4.33 -12.98
C PRO A 236 -15.97 -3.06 -12.72
N ASP A 237 -16.11 -2.71 -11.44
CA ASP A 237 -16.65 -1.41 -11.06
C ASP A 237 -15.55 -0.37 -11.25
N PHE A 238 -15.67 0.46 -12.29
CA PHE A 238 -14.72 1.52 -12.58
C PHE A 238 -15.29 2.86 -12.17
N THR A 239 -14.73 3.45 -11.13
CA THR A 239 -15.22 4.71 -10.55
C THR A 239 -14.13 5.78 -10.51
N SER A 240 -14.53 7.02 -10.79
CA SER A 240 -13.72 8.19 -10.52
C SER A 240 -14.03 8.69 -9.13
N LEU A 241 -13.00 8.85 -8.32
CA LEU A 241 -13.11 9.28 -6.93
C LEU A 241 -12.39 10.60 -6.71
N ASP A 242 -13.00 11.49 -5.93
CA ASP A 242 -12.33 12.63 -5.32
C ASP A 242 -11.95 12.27 -3.89
N ILE A 243 -10.64 12.17 -3.63
CA ILE A 243 -10.09 11.84 -2.32
C ILE A 243 -10.44 12.94 -1.32
N MET A 244 -11.03 12.56 -0.19
CA MET A 244 -11.20 13.44 0.97
C MET A 244 -10.05 13.27 1.97
N SER A 245 -9.65 12.03 2.23
CA SER A 245 -8.54 11.70 3.12
C SER A 245 -7.85 10.44 2.65
N PHE A 246 -6.52 10.43 2.73
CA PHE A 246 -5.71 9.26 2.40
C PHE A 246 -4.57 9.14 3.40
N GLY A 247 -4.60 8.12 4.24
CA GLY A 247 -3.49 7.76 5.12
C GLY A 247 -2.54 6.82 4.41
N VAL A 248 -1.63 7.35 3.59
CA VAL A 248 -0.66 6.56 2.77
C VAL A 248 0.70 7.26 2.73
N SER A 249 1.80 6.53 2.51
CA SER A 249 3.13 7.16 2.42
C SER A 249 3.36 7.98 1.14
N GLY A 250 2.64 7.69 0.06
CA GLY A 250 2.64 8.44 -1.19
C GLY A 250 1.29 8.29 -1.88
N LEU A 251 0.73 9.39 -2.38
CA LEU A 251 -0.58 9.37 -3.05
C LEU A 251 -0.43 8.71 -4.43
N PRO A 252 -1.18 7.62 -4.72
CA PRO A 252 -1.26 7.09 -6.06
C PRO A 252 -2.18 7.97 -6.92
N VAL A 253 -2.25 7.67 -8.22
CA VAL A 253 -3.16 8.33 -9.19
C VAL A 253 -4.33 7.44 -9.58
N GLY A 254 -4.20 6.13 -9.36
CA GLY A 254 -5.20 5.10 -9.57
C GLY A 254 -4.95 3.93 -8.62
N ILE A 255 -5.97 3.10 -8.40
CA ILE A 255 -5.90 1.94 -7.52
C ILE A 255 -6.74 0.80 -8.12
N ASN A 256 -6.19 -0.41 -8.12
CA ASN A 256 -6.89 -1.64 -8.50
C ASN A 256 -6.80 -2.66 -7.34
N ILE A 257 -7.88 -2.80 -6.58
CA ILE A 257 -7.92 -3.57 -5.32
C ILE A 257 -9.18 -4.45 -5.22
N PRO A 258 -9.19 -5.49 -4.37
CA PRO A 258 -8.11 -5.92 -3.48
C PRO A 258 -6.97 -6.66 -4.18
N ASN A 259 -5.83 -6.78 -3.48
CA ASN A 259 -4.64 -7.50 -3.93
C ASN A 259 -4.70 -9.02 -3.69
N TYR A 260 -5.88 -9.56 -3.37
CA TYR A 260 -6.08 -11.00 -3.13
C TYR A 260 -6.51 -11.69 -4.41
N ASP A 261 -5.63 -12.50 -5.01
CA ASP A 261 -5.91 -13.19 -6.27
C ASP A 261 -7.17 -14.05 -6.23
N ASP A 262 -7.43 -14.74 -5.11
CA ASP A 262 -8.63 -15.57 -4.95
C ASP A 262 -9.92 -14.74 -5.00
N ILE A 263 -9.90 -13.51 -4.50
CA ILE A 263 -11.05 -12.60 -4.57
C ILE A 263 -11.15 -12.00 -5.98
N ARG A 264 -10.04 -11.56 -6.56
CA ARG A 264 -10.00 -11.00 -7.93
C ARG A 264 -10.57 -11.97 -8.96
N GLN A 265 -10.24 -13.26 -8.83
CA GLN A 265 -10.68 -14.31 -9.75
C GLN A 265 -12.12 -14.76 -9.52
N ASN A 266 -12.55 -14.93 -8.25
CA ASN A 266 -13.83 -15.57 -7.94
C ASN A 266 -14.96 -14.59 -7.59
N VAL A 267 -14.64 -13.34 -7.25
CA VAL A 267 -15.62 -12.33 -6.81
C VAL A 267 -15.52 -11.06 -7.66
N GLY A 268 -14.29 -10.59 -7.91
CA GLY A 268 -14.00 -9.39 -8.69
C GLY A 268 -13.09 -8.42 -7.93
N PHE A 269 -12.97 -7.22 -8.47
CA PHE A 269 -12.15 -6.13 -7.97
C PHE A 269 -12.80 -4.79 -8.34
N LYS A 270 -12.32 -3.69 -7.77
CA LYS A 270 -12.71 -2.34 -8.20
C LYS A 270 -11.50 -1.59 -8.73
N ASN A 271 -11.75 -0.82 -9.77
CA ASN A 271 -10.80 0.08 -10.40
C ASN A 271 -11.19 1.50 -10.06
N VAL A 272 -10.22 2.26 -9.57
CA VAL A 272 -10.44 3.58 -9.02
C VAL A 272 -9.45 4.54 -9.67
N SER A 273 -9.96 5.62 -10.26
CA SER A 273 -9.16 6.76 -10.71
C SER A 273 -9.31 7.91 -9.73
N LEU A 274 -8.19 8.52 -9.29
CA LEU A 274 -8.20 9.58 -8.28
C LEU A 274 -8.20 10.95 -8.96
N GLY A 275 -9.39 11.43 -9.30
CA GLY A 275 -9.61 12.59 -10.16
C GLY A 275 -8.96 13.88 -9.64
N ASN A 276 -9.18 14.22 -8.37
CA ASN A 276 -8.56 15.41 -7.77
C ASN A 276 -7.04 15.30 -7.61
N VAL A 277 -6.50 14.10 -7.38
CA VAL A 277 -5.04 13.87 -7.31
C VAL A 277 -4.41 14.05 -8.69
N LEU A 278 -5.02 13.46 -9.74
CA LEU A 278 -4.62 13.65 -11.13
C LEU A 278 -4.62 15.13 -11.52
N LYS A 279 -5.71 15.84 -11.23
CA LYS A 279 -5.82 17.29 -11.50
C LYS A 279 -4.68 18.06 -10.83
N ALA A 280 -4.39 17.79 -9.55
CA ALA A 280 -3.31 18.46 -8.83
C ALA A 280 -1.92 18.16 -9.42
N HIS A 281 -1.68 16.92 -9.84
CA HIS A 281 -0.40 16.51 -10.44
C HIS A 281 -0.09 17.27 -11.75
N PHE A 282 -1.12 17.65 -12.51
CA PHE A 282 -0.97 18.33 -13.81
C PHE A 282 -1.33 19.83 -13.78
N GLN A 283 -1.44 20.46 -12.59
CA GLN A 283 -1.60 21.92 -12.51
C GLN A 283 -0.34 22.70 -12.93
N ASP A 284 0.85 22.17 -12.65
CA ASP A 284 2.14 22.75 -13.08
C ASP A 284 3.10 21.65 -13.59
N PRO A 285 2.83 21.09 -14.79
CA PRO A 285 3.62 19.98 -15.31
C PRO A 285 5.03 20.46 -15.68
N LYS A 286 6.04 19.85 -15.04
CA LYS A 286 7.45 20.09 -15.39
C LYS A 286 7.79 19.38 -16.70
N ALA A 287 8.13 20.16 -17.72
CA ALA A 287 8.57 19.66 -19.02
C ALA A 287 10.11 19.76 -19.13
N THR A 288 10.82 18.88 -18.43
CA THR A 288 12.27 18.70 -18.59
C THR A 288 12.56 17.67 -19.67
N PHE A 289 13.72 17.76 -20.33
CA PHE A 289 14.19 16.83 -21.37
C PHE A 289 13.40 16.83 -22.69
N LEU A 290 12.50 17.79 -22.90
CA LEU A 290 11.81 18.00 -24.19
C LEU A 290 12.48 19.13 -24.96
N CYS A 291 12.51 19.01 -26.29
CA CYS A 291 12.85 20.14 -27.14
C CYS A 291 11.69 21.17 -27.12
N GLU A 292 11.98 22.42 -27.50
CA GLU A 292 10.99 23.50 -27.42
C GLU A 292 9.75 23.23 -28.28
N ASN A 293 9.92 22.54 -29.43
CA ASN A 293 8.82 22.19 -30.32
C ASN A 293 7.83 21.19 -29.68
N ASP A 294 8.34 20.22 -28.92
CA ASP A 294 7.50 19.19 -28.29
C ASP A 294 6.88 19.68 -26.99
N LYS A 295 7.52 20.65 -26.33
CA LYS A 295 7.12 21.17 -25.02
C LYS A 295 5.70 21.72 -25.02
N GLN A 296 5.34 22.53 -26.02
CA GLN A 296 3.98 23.08 -26.11
C GLN A 296 2.94 21.98 -26.33
N CYS A 297 3.23 21.01 -27.21
CA CYS A 297 2.36 19.86 -27.44
C CYS A 297 2.16 19.05 -26.16
N PHE A 298 3.24 18.77 -25.42
CA PHE A 298 3.19 18.05 -24.15
C PHE A 298 2.35 18.80 -23.11
N LEU A 299 2.65 20.07 -22.84
CA LEU A 299 1.97 20.85 -21.79
C LEU A 299 0.46 20.96 -22.04
N THR A 300 0.04 21.08 -23.31
CA THR A 300 -1.38 21.15 -23.68
C THR A 300 -2.10 19.81 -23.50
N ASN A 301 -1.44 18.68 -23.72
CA ASN A 301 -2.11 17.38 -23.82
C ASN A 301 -1.83 16.42 -22.65
N VAL A 302 -0.81 16.67 -21.82
CA VAL A 302 -0.33 15.70 -20.82
C VAL A 302 -1.41 15.25 -19.85
N SER A 303 -2.25 16.17 -19.37
CA SER A 303 -3.33 15.84 -18.42
C SER A 303 -4.34 14.86 -19.04
N GLN A 304 -4.80 15.14 -20.27
CA GLN A 304 -5.74 14.28 -20.98
C GLN A 304 -5.11 12.94 -21.39
N ALA A 305 -3.86 12.97 -21.86
CA ALA A 305 -3.12 11.75 -22.20
C ALA A 305 -2.96 10.83 -20.98
N PHE A 306 -2.71 11.41 -19.81
CA PHE A 306 -2.56 10.66 -18.57
C PHE A 306 -3.90 10.12 -18.05
N GLU A 307 -5.01 10.87 -18.16
CA GLU A 307 -6.35 10.36 -17.85
C GLU A 307 -6.69 9.11 -18.70
N ILE A 308 -6.40 9.16 -20.01
CA ILE A 308 -6.56 8.02 -20.92
C ILE A 308 -5.65 6.86 -20.52
N SER A 309 -4.36 7.15 -20.30
CA SER A 309 -3.37 6.14 -19.93
C SER A 309 -3.75 5.43 -18.63
N THR A 310 -4.17 6.17 -17.60
CA THR A 310 -4.61 5.60 -16.31
C THR A 310 -5.87 4.76 -16.50
N GLY A 311 -6.86 5.26 -17.24
CA GLY A 311 -8.08 4.50 -17.50
C GLY A 311 -7.82 3.13 -18.15
N LEU A 312 -6.93 3.11 -19.16
CA LEU A 312 -6.53 1.87 -19.83
C LEU A 312 -5.66 0.98 -18.93
N HIS A 313 -4.72 1.56 -18.17
CA HIS A 313 -3.85 0.85 -17.24
C HIS A 313 -4.65 0.08 -16.19
N GLU A 314 -5.57 0.76 -15.52
CA GLU A 314 -6.35 0.17 -14.42
C GLU A 314 -7.40 -0.84 -14.92
N LEU A 315 -7.99 -0.63 -16.10
CA LEU A 315 -9.07 -1.47 -16.62
C LEU A 315 -8.59 -2.65 -17.46
N LEU A 316 -7.62 -2.42 -18.36
CA LEU A 316 -7.19 -3.39 -19.38
C LEU A 316 -5.75 -3.87 -19.18
N GLY A 317 -5.00 -3.24 -18.26
CA GLY A 317 -3.60 -3.59 -17.99
C GLY A 317 -3.43 -4.60 -16.86
N HIS A 318 -4.02 -4.33 -15.70
CA HIS A 318 -4.01 -5.19 -14.51
C HIS A 318 -4.99 -6.36 -14.57
#